data_AF-A0A2S5M6P0-F1
#
_entry.id   AF-A0A2S5M6P0-F1
#
_cell.length_a   1.000
_cell.length_b   1.000
_cell.length_c   1.000
_cell.angle_alpha   90.00
_cell.angle_beta   90.00
_cell.angle_gamma   90.00
#
_symmetry.space_group_name_H-M   'P 1'
#
loop_
_entity.id
_entity.type
_entity.pdbx_description
1 polymer ?
#
loop_
_entity_poly.entity_id
_entity_poly.type
_entity_poly.pdbx_seq_one_letter_code
_entity_poly.pdbx_strand_id
1 'polypeptide(L)'
;MKIFVMTIRCLAVITALCLNNQVCLAGEQTKQENTTKKAKVHHLLPIAPKASEAFKRQNDDLKKLMLQLYQCNQKDLLKSTKVSAEELVQWVFEGPFGWKFEAIRRVQSVDALSLSFNEQYQGDRILPLITGLHTMLVSAYGGENEFKFTKTISPKHLYDAAHNIEITRFKLTTPSNDAHYFNANCTSEQINEIETTFTNIIKRTNQYVQSIDHAGSMRESIVSVDYSSADFIKMAY
;
A
#
# COMPACT_ATOMS: atom_id res chain seq x y z
N MET A 1 -60.94 6.08 47.39
CA MET A 1 -61.28 4.80 48.05
C MET A 1 -59.96 4.06 48.26
N LYS A 2 -59.30 4.31 49.41
CA LYS A 2 -59.15 3.40 50.57
C LYS A 2 -58.41 2.10 50.20
N ILE A 3 -57.38 1.57 50.87
CA ILE A 3 -56.64 1.80 52.14
C ILE A 3 -55.45 0.79 52.01
N PHE A 4 -54.18 1.19 52.08
CA PHE A 4 -53.24 1.13 53.21
C PHE A 4 -53.04 -0.26 53.89
N VAL A 5 -51.78 -0.53 54.25
CA VAL A 5 -51.24 -1.28 55.42
C VAL A 5 -50.26 -2.40 54.99
N MET A 6 -48.92 -2.23 55.12
CA MET A 6 -48.05 -2.39 56.32
C MET A 6 -47.73 -3.88 56.59
N THR A 7 -46.51 -4.36 56.86
CA THR A 7 -45.59 -3.97 57.95
C THR A 7 -44.22 -4.69 57.87
N ILE A 8 -43.15 -3.95 58.26
CA ILE A 8 -42.08 -4.28 59.27
C ILE A 8 -41.04 -5.37 58.89
N ARG A 9 -39.79 -5.01 58.53
CA ARG A 9 -38.59 -4.69 59.37
C ARG A 9 -38.09 -5.83 60.28
N CYS A 10 -36.85 -6.29 60.06
CA CYS A 10 -35.91 -6.42 61.18
C CYS A 10 -34.44 -6.43 60.71
N LEU A 11 -33.65 -5.64 61.43
CA LEU A 11 -32.22 -5.41 61.35
C LEU A 11 -31.54 -6.45 62.27
N ALA A 12 -30.48 -7.11 61.84
CA ALA A 12 -29.58 -7.82 62.76
C ALA A 12 -28.14 -7.75 62.25
N VAL A 13 -27.37 -6.88 62.91
CA VAL A 13 -25.91 -6.83 62.91
C VAL A 13 -25.42 -7.93 63.84
N ILE A 14 -24.56 -8.83 63.39
CA ILE A 14 -23.66 -9.60 64.28
C ILE A 14 -22.28 -9.67 63.63
N THR A 15 -21.33 -9.04 64.31
CA THR A 15 -19.88 -9.16 64.16
C THR A 15 -19.41 -10.54 64.61
N ALA A 16 -18.52 -11.17 63.85
CA ALA A 16 -17.69 -12.27 64.35
C ALA A 16 -16.26 -12.14 63.80
N LEU A 17 -15.40 -11.52 64.61
CA LEU A 17 -13.95 -11.66 64.55
C LEU A 17 -13.58 -12.90 65.36
N CYS A 18 -12.93 -13.87 64.75
CA CYS A 18 -12.15 -14.89 65.46
C CYS A 18 -10.70 -14.83 64.96
N LEU A 19 -9.80 -14.56 65.90
CA LEU A 19 -8.34 -14.49 65.77
C LEU A 19 -7.71 -15.89 65.78
N ASN A 20 -6.57 -16.00 65.08
CA ASN A 20 -5.38 -16.85 65.33
C ASN A 20 -5.58 -18.38 65.33
N ASN A 21 -4.63 -19.24 64.92
CA ASN A 21 -3.18 -19.15 64.83
C ASN A 21 -2.65 -20.25 63.87
N GLN A 22 -1.55 -19.94 63.18
CA GLN A 22 -0.42 -20.77 62.71
C GLN A 22 -0.62 -22.26 62.33
N VAL A 23 -0.12 -22.64 61.15
CA VAL A 23 1.02 -23.57 60.98
C VAL A 23 1.36 -23.71 59.48
N CYS A 24 2.63 -23.47 59.14
CA CYS A 24 3.28 -23.88 57.89
C CYS A 24 3.80 -25.33 58.02
N LEU A 25 3.93 -26.07 56.92
CA LEU A 25 5.17 -26.78 56.51
C LEU A 25 4.95 -27.68 55.28
N ALA A 26 6.08 -27.96 54.63
CA ALA A 26 6.29 -28.24 53.21
C ALA A 26 6.36 -29.73 52.80
N GLY A 27 6.29 -29.97 51.47
CA GLY A 27 6.87 -31.09 50.69
C GLY A 27 6.09 -32.42 50.70
N GLU A 28 5.95 -33.21 49.64
CA GLU A 28 6.40 -33.16 48.25
C GLU A 28 5.55 -34.16 47.41
N GLN A 29 5.32 -33.81 46.15
CA GLN A 29 4.95 -34.62 44.95
C GLN A 29 3.72 -35.56 44.95
N THR A 30 2.75 -35.24 44.08
CA THR A 30 2.24 -36.21 43.09
C THR A 30 1.89 -35.51 41.78
N LYS A 31 2.30 -36.16 40.70
CA LYS A 31 2.24 -35.77 39.28
C LYS A 31 0.77 -35.77 38.80
N GLN A 32 0.22 -34.60 38.47
CA GLN A 32 -1.04 -34.49 37.71
C GLN A 32 -0.73 -34.26 36.23
N GLU A 33 -0.93 -35.30 35.43
CA GLU A 33 -1.08 -35.19 33.98
C GLU A 33 -2.37 -34.40 33.67
N ASN A 34 -2.22 -33.10 33.45
CA ASN A 34 -3.26 -32.32 32.80
C ASN A 34 -3.13 -32.51 31.29
N THR A 35 -3.87 -33.46 30.73
CA THR A 35 -4.14 -33.49 29.29
C THR A 35 -5.07 -32.34 28.93
N THR A 36 -4.50 -31.16 28.71
CA THR A 36 -5.22 -30.08 28.03
C THR A 36 -5.38 -30.49 26.57
N LYS A 37 -6.57 -30.97 26.19
CA LYS A 37 -6.94 -31.04 24.77
C LYS A 37 -6.89 -29.63 24.21
N LYS A 38 -5.76 -29.27 23.59
CA LYS A 38 -5.60 -28.05 22.80
C LYS A 38 -6.67 -28.10 21.71
N ALA A 39 -7.73 -27.32 21.86
CA ALA A 39 -8.62 -27.03 20.75
C ALA A 39 -7.74 -26.44 19.63
N LYS A 40 -7.65 -27.17 18.51
CA LYS A 40 -6.96 -26.69 17.31
C LYS A 40 -7.82 -25.56 16.75
N VAL A 41 -7.55 -24.33 17.19
CA VAL A 41 -8.05 -23.13 16.53
C VAL A 41 -7.45 -23.18 15.13
N HIS A 42 -8.26 -23.55 14.14
CA HIS A 42 -7.93 -23.28 12.75
C HIS A 42 -7.93 -21.76 12.63
N HIS A 43 -6.77 -21.13 12.79
CA HIS A 43 -6.57 -19.76 12.39
C HIS A 43 -6.83 -19.71 10.90
N LEU A 44 -8.01 -19.23 10.47
CA LEU A 44 -8.25 -18.96 9.06
C LEU A 44 -7.15 -17.99 8.63
N LEU A 45 -6.34 -18.40 7.65
CA LEU A 45 -5.43 -17.49 6.99
C LEU A 45 -6.28 -16.34 6.42
N PRO A 46 -5.86 -15.07 6.56
CA PRO A 46 -6.57 -13.97 5.91
C PRO A 46 -6.64 -14.29 4.42
N ILE A 47 -7.85 -14.35 3.86
CA ILE A 47 -8.02 -14.54 2.42
C ILE A 47 -7.50 -13.27 1.76
N ALA A 48 -6.40 -13.38 1.00
CA ALA A 48 -5.88 -12.25 0.24
C ALA A 48 -7.01 -11.68 -0.66
N PRO A 49 -7.16 -10.35 -0.74
CA PRO A 49 -8.18 -9.77 -1.60
C PRO A 49 -7.92 -10.18 -3.06
N LYS A 50 -8.98 -10.20 -3.87
CA LYS A 50 -8.85 -10.44 -5.30
C LYS A 50 -7.90 -9.39 -5.90
N ALA A 51 -7.00 -9.82 -6.78
CA ALA A 51 -6.02 -8.94 -7.42
C ALA A 51 -6.67 -7.70 -8.06
N SER A 52 -7.81 -7.90 -8.74
CA SER A 52 -8.57 -6.80 -9.34
C SER A 52 -9.09 -5.78 -8.34
N GLU A 53 -9.53 -6.21 -7.14
CA GLU A 53 -9.98 -5.30 -6.09
C GLU A 53 -8.82 -4.53 -5.46
N ALA A 54 -7.71 -5.23 -5.19
CA ALA A 54 -6.50 -4.61 -4.66
C ALA A 54 -5.93 -3.58 -5.64
N PHE A 55 -5.86 -3.94 -6.93
CA PHE A 55 -5.38 -3.05 -7.99
C PHE A 55 -6.31 -1.86 -8.19
N LYS A 56 -7.64 -2.02 -8.10
CA LYS A 56 -8.58 -0.90 -8.26
C LYS A 56 -8.24 0.26 -7.31
N ARG A 57 -7.91 -0.01 -6.06
CA ARG A 57 -7.52 1.04 -5.10
C ARG A 57 -6.20 1.71 -5.49
N GLN A 58 -5.24 0.94 -5.99
CA GLN A 58 -3.99 1.49 -6.50
C GLN A 58 -4.22 2.36 -7.75
N ASN A 59 -5.14 1.96 -8.62
CA ASN A 59 -5.53 2.74 -9.78
C ASN A 59 -6.13 4.11 -9.39
N ASP A 60 -6.95 4.14 -8.33
CA ASP A 60 -7.49 5.38 -7.77
C ASP A 60 -6.37 6.27 -7.19
N ASP A 61 -5.37 5.68 -6.51
CA ASP A 61 -4.19 6.40 -6.02
C ASP A 61 -3.31 6.95 -7.18
N LEU A 62 -3.17 6.19 -8.28
CA LEU A 62 -2.44 6.62 -9.49
C LEU A 62 -3.16 7.76 -10.23
N LYS A 63 -4.50 7.73 -10.31
CA LYS A 63 -5.30 8.84 -10.84
C LYS A 63 -5.04 10.12 -10.04
N LYS A 64 -5.08 10.01 -8.72
CA LYS A 64 -4.78 11.12 -7.81
C LYS A 64 -3.36 11.64 -8.02
N LEU A 65 -2.37 10.74 -8.10
CA LEU A 65 -0.98 11.12 -8.32
C LEU A 65 -0.79 11.89 -9.63
N MET A 66 -1.39 11.42 -10.73
CA MET A 66 -1.31 12.10 -12.03
C MET A 66 -1.89 13.51 -11.97
N LEU A 67 -3.05 13.66 -11.30
CA LEU A 67 -3.68 14.97 -11.10
C LEU A 67 -2.77 15.91 -10.31
N GLN A 68 -2.25 15.46 -9.16
CA GLN A 68 -1.35 16.25 -8.31
C GLN A 68 -0.12 16.72 -9.07
N LEU A 69 0.48 15.85 -9.88
CA LEU A 69 1.66 16.18 -10.68
C LEU A 69 1.36 17.23 -11.76
N TYR A 70 0.26 17.13 -12.48
CA TYR A 70 -0.09 18.14 -13.50
C TYR A 70 -0.50 19.48 -12.90
N GLN A 71 -1.11 19.49 -11.71
CA GLN A 71 -1.53 20.72 -11.05
C GLN A 71 -0.35 21.65 -10.74
N CYS A 72 0.81 21.12 -10.34
CA CYS A 72 2.02 21.94 -10.21
C CYS A 72 2.88 22.00 -11.49
N ASN A 73 2.77 21.04 -12.41
CA ASN A 73 3.58 21.01 -13.64
C ASN A 73 2.77 21.30 -14.91
N GLN A 74 2.17 22.49 -14.98
CA GLN A 74 1.37 22.89 -16.16
C GLN A 74 2.15 22.88 -17.48
N LYS A 75 3.48 23.07 -17.44
CA LYS A 75 4.31 22.99 -18.65
C LYS A 75 4.27 21.61 -19.29
N ASP A 76 4.24 20.54 -18.51
CA ASP A 76 4.12 19.18 -19.03
C ASP A 76 2.69 18.89 -19.52
N LEU A 77 1.67 19.39 -18.81
CA LEU A 77 0.27 19.32 -19.26
C LEU A 77 0.10 19.93 -20.67
N LEU A 78 0.66 21.12 -20.89
CA LEU A 78 0.58 21.86 -22.15
C LEU A 78 1.29 21.18 -23.32
N LYS A 79 2.22 20.25 -23.06
CA LYS A 79 2.84 19.42 -24.11
C LYS A 79 1.90 18.32 -24.61
N SER A 80 0.97 17.88 -23.77
CA SER A 80 0.00 16.83 -24.08
C SER A 80 -1.32 17.38 -24.61
N THR A 81 -1.79 18.50 -24.04
CA THR A 81 -3.14 18.99 -24.35
C THR A 81 -3.38 20.45 -23.94
N LYS A 82 -4.53 20.99 -24.34
CA LYS A 82 -5.07 22.30 -23.91
C LYS A 82 -6.25 22.18 -22.95
N VAL A 83 -6.70 20.96 -22.64
CA VAL A 83 -7.76 20.71 -21.66
C VAL A 83 -7.23 20.79 -20.23
N SER A 84 -8.12 20.75 -19.25
CA SER A 84 -7.74 20.72 -17.83
C SER A 84 -6.97 19.45 -17.46
N ALA A 85 -6.27 19.48 -16.32
CA ALA A 85 -5.58 18.30 -15.79
C ALA A 85 -6.56 17.16 -15.52
N GLU A 86 -7.74 17.50 -14.99
CA GLU A 86 -8.83 16.57 -14.70
C GLU A 86 -9.32 15.86 -15.97
N GLU A 87 -9.55 16.60 -17.05
CA GLU A 87 -9.97 16.04 -18.34
C GLU A 87 -8.90 15.13 -18.94
N LEU A 88 -7.62 15.51 -18.87
CA LEU A 88 -6.52 14.65 -19.35
C LEU A 88 -6.42 13.37 -18.53
N VAL A 89 -6.47 13.47 -17.20
CA VAL A 89 -6.42 12.30 -16.29
C VAL A 89 -7.58 11.36 -16.59
N GLN A 90 -8.79 11.90 -16.75
CA GLN A 90 -9.96 11.09 -17.11
C GLN A 90 -9.72 10.37 -18.45
N TRP A 91 -9.26 11.09 -19.48
CA TRP A 91 -8.97 10.53 -20.80
C TRP A 91 -7.92 9.42 -20.74
N VAL A 92 -6.85 9.59 -19.98
CA VAL A 92 -5.77 8.59 -19.84
C VAL A 92 -6.28 7.29 -19.22
N PHE A 93 -7.08 7.38 -18.16
CA PHE A 93 -7.49 6.20 -17.39
C PHE A 93 -8.80 5.55 -17.87
N GLU A 94 -9.64 6.26 -18.61
CA GLU A 94 -10.93 5.74 -19.10
C GLU A 94 -10.91 5.49 -20.61
N GLY A 95 -9.88 5.94 -21.29
CA GLY A 95 -9.72 5.77 -22.73
C GLY A 95 -9.36 4.34 -23.14
N PRO A 96 -9.75 3.91 -24.36
CA PRO A 96 -9.57 2.53 -24.83
C PRO A 96 -8.16 2.26 -25.39
N PHE A 97 -7.12 2.90 -24.86
CA PHE A 97 -5.77 2.89 -25.44
C PHE A 97 -4.93 1.67 -25.03
N GLY A 98 -5.39 0.90 -24.04
CA GLY A 98 -4.61 -0.19 -23.45
C GLY A 98 -3.25 0.28 -22.92
N TRP A 99 -3.20 1.53 -22.44
CA TRP A 99 -1.99 2.19 -21.95
C TRP A 99 -0.85 2.28 -22.99
N LYS A 100 -1.17 2.34 -24.28
CA LYS A 100 -0.21 2.49 -25.39
C LYS A 100 -0.44 3.82 -26.11
N PHE A 101 0.25 4.86 -25.65
CA PHE A 101 0.12 6.21 -26.22
C PHE A 101 1.22 6.49 -27.23
N GLU A 102 0.87 7.00 -28.42
CA GLU A 102 1.85 7.38 -29.45
C GLU A 102 2.82 8.46 -28.98
N ALA A 103 2.35 9.40 -28.15
CA ALA A 103 3.17 10.48 -27.59
C ALA A 103 4.41 9.97 -26.81
N ILE A 104 4.34 8.77 -26.25
CA ILE A 104 5.43 8.13 -25.52
C ILE A 104 6.00 6.94 -26.30
N ARG A 105 5.80 6.86 -27.62
CA ARG A 105 6.25 5.73 -28.46
C ARG A 105 5.72 4.38 -27.97
N ARG A 106 4.53 4.38 -27.35
CA ARG A 106 3.82 3.20 -26.86
C ARG A 106 4.59 2.36 -25.83
N VAL A 107 5.63 2.92 -25.19
CA VAL A 107 6.38 2.22 -24.13
C VAL A 107 5.51 2.05 -22.88
N GLN A 108 5.76 0.97 -22.13
CA GLN A 108 5.03 0.60 -20.92
C GLN A 108 6.00 0.11 -19.85
N SER A 109 5.52 -0.09 -18.62
CA SER A 109 6.27 -0.61 -17.49
C SER A 109 7.56 0.18 -17.24
N VAL A 110 8.64 -0.52 -16.90
CA VAL A 110 9.99 0.01 -16.64
C VAL A 110 10.49 0.91 -17.79
N ASP A 111 10.21 0.60 -19.06
CA ASP A 111 10.65 1.43 -20.19
C ASP A 111 9.96 2.81 -20.21
N ALA A 112 8.70 2.88 -19.80
CA ALA A 112 7.98 4.14 -19.65
C ALA A 112 8.50 4.95 -18.46
N LEU A 113 8.85 4.29 -17.35
CA LEU A 113 9.53 4.94 -16.24
C LEU A 113 10.87 5.53 -16.69
N SER A 114 11.70 4.75 -17.39
CA SER A 114 12.97 5.22 -17.96
C SER A 114 12.77 6.44 -18.86
N LEU A 115 11.74 6.45 -19.71
CA LEU A 115 11.44 7.58 -20.58
C LEU A 115 11.11 8.85 -19.78
N SER A 116 10.36 8.73 -18.69
CA SER A 116 9.98 9.88 -17.85
C SER A 116 11.18 10.59 -17.23
N PHE A 117 12.23 9.83 -16.88
CA PHE A 117 13.48 10.32 -16.29
C PHE A 117 14.58 10.63 -17.31
N ASN A 118 14.36 10.37 -18.61
CA ASN A 118 15.37 10.64 -19.62
C ASN A 118 15.57 12.15 -19.81
N GLU A 119 16.76 12.67 -19.54
CA GLU A 119 17.06 14.11 -19.65
C GLU A 119 16.82 14.69 -21.05
N GLN A 120 17.03 13.88 -22.10
CA GLN A 120 16.83 14.28 -23.49
C GLN A 120 15.36 14.27 -23.91
N TYR A 121 14.47 13.68 -23.11
CA TYR A 121 13.05 13.60 -23.44
C TYR A 121 12.35 14.95 -23.22
N GLN A 122 11.89 15.55 -24.32
CA GLN A 122 11.26 16.88 -24.31
C GLN A 122 9.74 16.84 -24.23
N GLY A 123 9.13 15.65 -24.27
CA GLY A 123 7.68 15.48 -24.16
C GLY A 123 7.14 15.71 -22.75
N ASP A 124 5.84 15.46 -22.58
CA ASP A 124 5.21 15.38 -21.25
C ASP A 124 5.83 14.23 -20.47
N ARG A 125 6.50 14.54 -19.35
CA ARG A 125 7.18 13.58 -18.48
C ARG A 125 6.23 12.82 -17.53
N ILE A 126 5.03 13.36 -17.28
CA ILE A 126 4.06 12.78 -16.34
C ILE A 126 3.32 11.62 -17.00
N LEU A 127 2.95 11.72 -18.27
CA LEU A 127 2.29 10.65 -19.01
C LEU A 127 3.09 9.32 -19.00
N PRO A 128 4.38 9.27 -19.38
CA PRO A 128 5.16 8.03 -19.32
C PRO A 128 5.42 7.56 -17.90
N LEU A 129 5.56 8.48 -16.92
CA LEU A 129 5.70 8.12 -15.50
C LEU A 129 4.49 7.31 -15.01
N ILE A 130 3.28 7.85 -15.18
CA ILE A 130 2.04 7.19 -14.74
C ILE A 130 1.77 5.93 -15.54
N THR A 131 2.06 5.94 -16.85
CA THR A 131 1.96 4.74 -17.68
C THR A 131 2.85 3.62 -17.17
N GLY A 132 4.10 3.93 -16.83
CA GLY A 132 5.05 2.98 -16.30
C GLY A 132 4.61 2.39 -14.96
N LEU A 133 4.23 3.25 -14.00
CA LEU A 133 3.73 2.82 -12.70
C LEU A 133 2.49 1.91 -12.82
N HIS A 134 1.49 2.35 -13.60
CA HIS A 134 0.24 1.62 -13.77
C HIS A 134 0.47 0.24 -14.38
N THR A 135 1.15 0.17 -15.53
CA THR A 135 1.32 -1.09 -16.27
C THR A 135 2.29 -2.05 -15.59
N MET A 136 3.30 -1.54 -14.88
CA MET A 136 4.15 -2.35 -14.00
C MET A 136 3.33 -2.99 -12.88
N LEU A 137 2.45 -2.22 -12.21
CA LEU A 137 1.57 -2.75 -11.18
C LEU A 137 0.57 -3.77 -11.73
N VAL A 138 -0.10 -3.50 -12.87
CA VAL A 138 -0.97 -4.49 -13.52
C VAL A 138 -0.23 -5.81 -13.71
N SER A 139 0.99 -5.77 -14.26
CA SER A 139 1.81 -6.96 -14.49
C SER A 139 2.18 -7.66 -13.18
N ALA A 140 2.59 -6.91 -12.16
CA ALA A 140 2.98 -7.45 -10.85
C ALA A 140 1.81 -8.19 -10.16
N TYR A 141 0.59 -7.69 -10.34
CA TYR A 141 -0.63 -8.32 -9.85
C TYR A 141 -1.13 -9.50 -10.71
N GLY A 142 -0.38 -9.93 -11.74
CA GLY A 142 -0.77 -11.03 -12.63
C GLY A 142 -1.80 -10.64 -13.70
N GLY A 143 -1.89 -9.35 -14.00
CA GLY A 143 -2.79 -8.79 -15.01
C GLY A 143 -2.27 -8.94 -16.44
N GLU A 144 -3.19 -9.21 -17.36
CA GLU A 144 -3.00 -8.93 -18.80
C GLU A 144 -3.31 -7.45 -19.12
N ASN A 145 -4.27 -6.88 -18.39
CA ASN A 145 -4.67 -5.48 -18.36
C ASN A 145 -5.38 -5.19 -17.02
N GLU A 146 -5.78 -3.95 -16.80
CA GLU A 146 -6.45 -3.46 -15.60
C GLU A 146 -7.82 -4.11 -15.30
N PHE A 147 -8.39 -4.85 -16.25
CA PHE A 147 -9.67 -5.56 -16.10
C PHE A 147 -9.51 -7.08 -15.98
N LYS A 148 -8.36 -7.64 -16.37
CA LYS A 148 -8.15 -9.08 -16.52
C LYS A 148 -6.90 -9.56 -15.79
N PHE A 149 -7.11 -10.14 -14.61
CA PHE A 149 -6.08 -10.74 -13.75
C PHE A 149 -6.21 -12.26 -13.76
N THR A 150 -5.41 -12.92 -14.61
CA THR A 150 -5.52 -14.35 -14.92
C THR A 150 -4.26 -15.14 -14.57
N LYS A 151 -3.12 -14.46 -14.44
CA LYS A 151 -1.83 -15.10 -14.18
C LYS A 151 -1.62 -15.26 -12.68
N THR A 152 -0.80 -16.25 -12.31
CA THR A 152 -0.33 -16.43 -10.95
C THR A 152 0.50 -15.23 -10.52
N ILE A 153 0.27 -14.75 -9.30
CA ILE A 153 0.98 -13.62 -8.71
C ILE A 153 2.31 -14.10 -8.15
N SER A 154 3.39 -13.39 -8.52
CA SER A 154 4.73 -13.61 -7.96
C SER A 154 5.01 -12.54 -6.89
N PRO A 155 5.25 -12.93 -5.61
CA PRO A 155 5.65 -11.98 -4.58
C PRO A 155 6.86 -11.14 -4.98
N LYS A 156 7.82 -11.75 -5.69
CA LYS A 156 8.99 -11.05 -6.21
C LYS A 156 8.63 -9.88 -7.13
N HIS A 157 7.71 -10.07 -8.08
CA HIS A 157 7.32 -8.97 -8.99
C HIS A 157 6.65 -7.81 -8.25
N LEU A 158 5.90 -8.10 -7.17
CA LEU A 158 5.32 -7.06 -6.33
C LEU A 158 6.37 -6.33 -5.49
N TYR A 159 7.38 -7.05 -4.98
CA TYR A 159 8.53 -6.42 -4.31
C TYR A 159 9.31 -5.51 -5.28
N ASP A 160 9.60 -6.00 -6.49
CA ASP A 160 10.29 -5.23 -7.53
C ASP A 160 9.47 -3.98 -7.89
N ALA A 161 8.15 -4.10 -8.02
CA ALA A 161 7.26 -2.96 -8.25
C ALA A 161 7.29 -1.96 -7.08
N ALA A 162 7.18 -2.42 -5.84
CA ALA A 162 7.22 -1.55 -4.65
C ALA A 162 8.55 -0.80 -4.55
N HIS A 163 9.67 -1.48 -4.83
CA HIS A 163 11.01 -0.89 -4.85
C HIS A 163 11.16 0.15 -5.97
N ASN A 164 10.68 -0.16 -7.18
CA ASN A 164 10.67 0.79 -8.29
C ASN A 164 9.84 2.05 -7.96
N ILE A 165 8.73 1.89 -7.23
CA ILE A 165 7.90 3.02 -6.78
C ILE A 165 8.60 3.82 -5.68
N GLU A 166 9.30 3.18 -4.73
CA GLU A 166 10.11 3.84 -3.69
C GLU A 166 11.20 4.73 -4.31
N ILE A 167 11.94 4.17 -5.28
CA ILE A 167 12.97 4.89 -6.01
C ILE A 167 12.37 6.05 -6.81
N THR A 168 11.23 5.81 -7.46
CA THR A 168 10.48 6.85 -8.17
C THR A 168 10.08 7.99 -7.23
N ARG A 169 9.49 7.67 -6.06
CA ARG A 169 9.15 8.66 -5.04
C ARG A 169 10.38 9.48 -4.66
N PHE A 170 11.47 8.81 -4.27
CA PHE A 170 12.70 9.45 -3.83
C PHE A 170 13.23 10.43 -4.88
N LYS A 171 13.28 10.01 -6.16
CA LYS A 171 13.70 10.86 -7.28
C LYS A 171 12.79 12.06 -7.53
N LEU A 172 11.49 11.94 -7.25
CA LEU A 172 10.53 13.01 -7.51
C LEU A 172 10.45 14.02 -6.37
N THR A 173 10.69 13.59 -5.13
CA THR A 173 10.39 14.42 -3.95
C THR A 173 11.63 14.95 -3.26
N THR A 174 12.80 14.36 -3.53
CA THR A 174 14.08 14.87 -3.05
C THR A 174 14.61 15.94 -4.00
N PRO A 175 15.09 17.10 -3.50
CA PRO A 175 15.78 18.07 -4.33
C PRO A 175 17.13 17.50 -4.81
N SER A 176 17.16 17.00 -6.05
CA SER A 176 18.38 16.61 -6.76
C SER A 176 18.34 17.19 -8.18
N ASN A 177 19.48 17.20 -8.89
CA ASN A 177 19.53 17.72 -10.27
C ASN A 177 18.54 17.00 -11.20
N ASP A 178 18.37 15.68 -11.03
CA ASP A 178 17.44 14.85 -11.81
C ASP A 178 15.96 15.11 -11.44
N ALA A 179 15.69 15.51 -10.20
CA ALA A 179 14.35 15.75 -9.66
C ALA A 179 13.72 17.07 -10.12
N HIS A 180 14.54 17.99 -10.64
CA HIS A 180 14.12 19.35 -10.98
C HIS A 180 12.88 19.36 -11.90
N TYR A 181 12.71 18.37 -12.77
CA TYR A 181 11.60 18.37 -13.72
C TYR A 181 10.21 18.20 -13.09
N PHE A 182 10.11 17.56 -11.91
CA PHE A 182 8.81 17.15 -11.37
C PHE A 182 8.35 17.93 -10.14
N ASN A 183 9.28 18.43 -9.32
CA ASN A 183 8.93 19.16 -8.09
C ASN A 183 9.23 20.65 -8.12
N ALA A 184 9.93 21.16 -9.14
CA ALA A 184 10.41 22.55 -9.12
C ALA A 184 9.32 23.61 -9.16
N ASN A 185 8.12 23.25 -9.61
CA ASN A 185 6.97 24.16 -9.65
C ASN A 185 5.94 23.85 -8.55
N CYS A 186 6.22 22.90 -7.66
CA CYS A 186 5.30 22.46 -6.61
C CYS A 186 5.60 23.17 -5.30
N THR A 187 4.56 23.49 -4.53
CA THR A 187 4.72 23.96 -3.14
C THR A 187 5.16 22.80 -2.23
N SER A 188 5.72 23.11 -1.06
CA SER A 188 6.05 22.08 -0.07
C SER A 188 4.84 21.25 0.36
N GLU A 189 3.65 21.85 0.40
CA GLU A 189 2.40 21.14 0.67
C GLU A 189 2.08 20.13 -0.44
N GLN A 190 2.14 20.56 -1.71
CA GLN A 190 1.94 19.68 -2.86
C GLN A 190 2.95 18.53 -2.89
N ILE A 191 4.22 18.79 -2.58
CA ILE A 191 5.26 17.76 -2.48
C ILE A 191 4.91 16.73 -1.40
N ASN A 192 4.50 17.18 -0.20
CA ASN A 192 4.10 16.29 0.89
C ASN A 192 2.88 15.43 0.52
N GLU A 193 1.92 16.00 -0.21
CA GLU A 193 0.77 15.22 -0.69
C GLU A 193 1.15 14.19 -1.75
N ILE A 194 2.07 14.52 -2.66
CA ILE A 194 2.63 13.60 -3.65
C ILE A 194 3.37 12.45 -2.94
N GLU A 195 4.23 12.76 -1.96
CA GLU A 195 4.92 11.77 -1.13
C GLU A 195 3.95 10.84 -0.41
N THR A 196 2.87 11.40 0.13
CA THR A 196 1.82 10.63 0.80
C THR A 196 1.14 9.67 -0.16
N THR A 197 0.80 10.13 -1.37
CA THR A 197 0.19 9.27 -2.40
C THR A 197 1.13 8.13 -2.79
N PHE A 198 2.41 8.40 -3.04
CA PHE A 198 3.42 7.35 -3.27
C PHE A 198 3.51 6.34 -2.12
N THR A 199 3.61 6.84 -0.89
CA THR A 199 3.70 6.01 0.31
C THR A 199 2.50 5.08 0.46
N ASN A 200 1.30 5.56 0.11
CA ASN A 200 0.09 4.74 0.11
C ASN A 200 0.15 3.61 -0.92
N ILE A 201 0.61 3.88 -2.14
CA ILE A 201 0.78 2.87 -3.20
C ILE A 201 1.77 1.78 -2.75
N ILE A 202 2.92 2.19 -2.21
CA ILE A 202 3.97 1.27 -1.70
C ILE A 202 3.43 0.43 -0.56
N LYS A 203 2.76 1.07 0.42
CA LYS A 203 2.16 0.40 1.57
C LYS A 203 1.13 -0.65 1.14
N ARG A 204 0.23 -0.32 0.20
CA ARG A 204 -0.78 -1.26 -0.31
C ARG A 204 -0.15 -2.44 -1.04
N THR A 205 0.89 -2.19 -1.83
CA THR A 205 1.65 -3.24 -2.52
C THR A 205 2.27 -4.20 -1.50
N ASN A 206 2.98 -3.68 -0.50
CA ASN A 206 3.60 -4.48 0.56
C ASN A 206 2.57 -5.24 1.41
N GLN A 207 1.43 -4.63 1.73
CA GLN A 207 0.33 -5.29 2.43
C GLN A 207 -0.25 -6.44 1.61
N TYR A 208 -0.37 -6.27 0.29
CA TYR A 208 -0.83 -7.33 -0.61
C TYR A 208 0.18 -8.48 -0.64
N VAL A 209 1.48 -8.19 -0.75
CA VAL A 209 2.54 -9.20 -0.66
C VAL A 209 2.43 -10.00 0.63
N GLN A 210 2.29 -9.32 1.77
CA GLN A 210 2.09 -10.00 3.06
C GLN A 210 0.85 -10.89 3.03
N SER A 211 -0.26 -10.45 2.45
CA SER A 211 -1.48 -11.26 2.39
C SER A 211 -1.34 -12.55 1.57
N ILE A 212 -0.48 -12.54 0.53
CA ILE A 212 -0.21 -13.74 -0.29
C ILE A 212 0.96 -14.59 0.26
N ASP A 213 1.94 -13.99 0.94
CA ASP A 213 3.10 -14.68 1.54
C ASP A 213 2.71 -15.40 2.85
N HIS A 214 1.79 -14.83 3.64
CA HIS A 214 1.17 -15.57 4.75
C HIS A 214 0.36 -16.79 4.25
N ALA A 215 -0.02 -16.83 2.96
CA ALA A 215 -0.64 -17.98 2.32
C ALA A 215 0.36 -18.97 1.68
N GLY A 216 1.65 -18.60 1.58
CA GLY A 216 2.71 -19.42 0.98
C GLY A 216 4.08 -19.04 1.52
N SER A 217 4.58 -19.82 2.49
CA SER A 217 5.87 -19.66 3.16
C SER A 217 7.06 -19.36 2.23
N MET A 218 7.42 -18.09 2.01
CA MET A 218 8.78 -17.67 1.64
C MET A 218 9.11 -16.30 2.22
N ARG A 219 9.73 -16.29 3.41
CA ARG A 219 10.40 -15.09 3.94
C ARG A 219 11.69 -14.83 3.14
N GLU A 220 11.63 -13.98 2.13
CA GLU A 220 12.80 -13.18 1.78
C GLU A 220 12.84 -11.95 2.68
N SER A 221 13.90 -11.86 3.47
CA SER A 221 14.24 -10.71 4.29
C SER A 221 14.24 -9.44 3.46
N ILE A 222 13.59 -8.40 3.97
CA ILE A 222 13.65 -7.03 3.44
C ILE A 222 15.13 -6.67 3.27
N VAL A 223 15.64 -6.79 2.05
CA VAL A 223 16.98 -6.34 1.67
C VAL A 223 16.94 -4.82 1.79
N SER A 224 17.98 -4.24 2.40
CA SER A 224 18.19 -2.79 2.46
C SER A 224 17.91 -2.16 1.10
N VAL A 225 17.14 -1.07 1.07
CA VAL A 225 16.79 -0.33 -0.15
C VAL A 225 18.09 0.15 -0.82
N ASP A 226 18.56 -0.60 -1.82
CA ASP A 226 19.65 -0.17 -2.68
C ASP A 226 19.07 0.72 -3.78
N TYR A 227 19.23 2.02 -3.61
CA TYR A 227 18.74 3.04 -4.54
C TYR A 227 19.38 2.95 -5.95
N SER A 228 20.46 2.18 -6.12
CA SER A 228 21.12 1.95 -7.41
C SER A 228 20.57 0.73 -8.18
N SER A 229 19.70 -0.07 -7.54
CA SER A 229 19.30 -1.39 -8.05
C SER A 229 18.01 -1.43 -8.87
N ALA A 230 17.29 -0.31 -9.02
CA ALA A 230 16.10 -0.28 -9.89
C ALA A 230 16.48 -0.67 -11.32
N ASP A 231 15.71 -1.59 -11.91
CA ASP A 231 15.96 -2.10 -13.26
C ASP A 231 15.96 -0.99 -14.32
N PHE A 232 15.24 0.13 -14.10
CA PHE A 232 15.25 1.30 -14.99
C PHE A 232 16.41 2.27 -14.74
N ILE A 233 17.12 2.18 -13.61
CA ILE A 233 18.26 3.06 -13.29
C ILE A 233 19.54 2.57 -13.97
N LYS A 234 19.65 1.28 -14.31
CA LYS A 234 20.82 0.71 -15.00
C LYS A 234 21.02 1.19 -16.45
N MET A 235 20.12 2.02 -16.99
CA MET A 235 20.20 2.54 -18.36
C MET A 235 20.64 4.02 -18.46
N ALA A 236 21.05 4.65 -17.35
CA ALA A 236 21.45 6.05 -17.33
C ALA A 236 22.99 6.29 -17.31
N TYR A 237 23.80 5.25 -17.54
CA TYR A 237 25.26 5.36 -17.67
C TYR A 237 25.77 4.67 -18.93
#